data_AF-A0A7V9ITV3-F1
#
_entry.id   AF-A0A7V9ITV3-F1
#
_cell.length_a   1.000
_cell.length_b   1.000
_cell.length_c   1.000
_cell.angle_alpha   90.00
_cell.angle_beta   90.00
_cell.angle_gamma   90.00
#
_symmetry.space_group_name_H-M   'P 1'
#
loop_
_entity.id
_entity.type
_entity.pdbx_description
1 polymer ?
#
loop_
_entity_poly.entity_id
_entity_poly.type
_entity_poly.pdbx_seq_one_letter_code
_entity_poly.pdbx_strand_id
1 'polypeptide(L)'
;MTALDDLRRDYRAAFLRYLPRREEAALHSGYKLGRAAVADGLSILDLVQVHHEIFLEVLRESPSDELASLASAASAFLLEVLATFDMAQRGFLRMDEASTENA
;
A
#
# COMPACT_ATOMS: atom_id res chain seq x y z
N MET A 1 -15.33 -5.62 -13.41
CA MET A 1 -14.71 -5.33 -12.11
C MET A 1 -14.14 -3.94 -12.17
N THR A 2 -14.30 -3.16 -11.11
CA THR A 2 -13.72 -1.82 -11.03
C THR A 2 -12.24 -1.92 -10.61
N ALA A 3 -11.43 -0.91 -10.93
CA ALA A 3 -10.03 -0.85 -10.50
C ALA A 3 -9.89 -0.96 -8.96
N LEU A 4 -10.89 -0.47 -8.21
CA LEU A 4 -10.94 -0.59 -6.76
C LEU A 4 -11.18 -2.04 -6.28
N ASP A 5 -12.00 -2.81 -6.98
CA ASP A 5 -12.23 -4.23 -6.67
C ASP A 5 -10.96 -5.05 -6.92
N ASP A 6 -10.25 -4.75 -8.00
CA ASP A 6 -8.97 -5.35 -8.34
C ASP A 6 -7.91 -5.02 -7.28
N LEU A 7 -7.80 -3.74 -6.90
CA LEU A 7 -6.95 -3.30 -5.81
C LEU A 7 -7.25 -4.06 -4.52
N ARG A 8 -8.51 -4.15 -4.10
CA ARG A 8 -8.89 -4.83 -2.84
C ARG A 8 -8.46 -6.29 -2.86
N ARG A 9 -8.72 -7.01 -3.94
CA ARG A 9 -8.35 -8.43 -4.07
C ARG A 9 -6.85 -8.62 -3.99
N ASP A 10 -6.09 -7.87 -4.79
CA ASP A 10 -4.64 -8.04 -4.89
C ASP A 10 -3.95 -7.57 -3.60
N TYR A 11 -4.49 -6.52 -2.96
CA TYR A 11 -4.02 -6.01 -1.66
C TYR A 11 -4.20 -7.07 -0.59
N ARG A 12 -5.39 -7.68 -0.51
CA ARG A 12 -5.68 -8.73 0.46
C ARG A 12 -4.74 -9.92 0.30
N ALA A 13 -4.50 -10.35 -0.94
CA ALA A 13 -3.60 -11.47 -1.22
C ALA A 13 -2.15 -11.16 -0.79
N ALA A 14 -1.64 -9.98 -1.12
CA ALA A 14 -0.29 -9.56 -0.72
C ALA A 14 -0.15 -9.41 0.79
N PHE A 15 -1.16 -8.79 1.43
CA PHE A 15 -1.19 -8.53 2.86
C PHE A 15 -1.19 -9.83 3.68
N LEU A 16 -2.09 -10.77 3.38
CA LEU A 16 -2.17 -12.05 4.09
C LEU A 16 -0.93 -12.92 3.89
N ARG A 17 -0.23 -12.78 2.76
CA ARG A 17 1.04 -13.47 2.52
C ARG A 17 2.20 -12.85 3.32
N TYR A 18 2.16 -11.55 3.56
CA TYR A 18 3.17 -10.82 4.32
C TYR A 18 3.11 -11.13 5.83
N LEU A 19 1.91 -11.13 6.42
CA LEU A 19 1.74 -11.19 7.88
C LEU A 19 2.47 -12.36 8.60
N PRO A 20 2.45 -13.61 8.10
CA PRO A 20 3.03 -14.74 8.84
C PRO A 20 4.56 -14.77 8.81
N ARG A 21 5.18 -14.26 7.74
CA ARG A 21 6.62 -14.43 7.50
C ARG A 21 7.41 -13.12 7.53
N ARG A 22 6.74 -11.98 7.37
CA ARG A 22 7.34 -10.63 7.33
C ARG A 22 8.53 -10.55 6.36
N GLU A 23 8.46 -11.34 5.29
CA GLU A 23 9.54 -11.48 4.33
C GLU A 23 9.70 -10.22 3.48
N GLU A 24 10.94 -9.84 3.21
CA GLU A 24 11.27 -8.75 2.27
C GLU A 24 10.66 -8.97 0.87
N ALA A 25 10.52 -10.23 0.44
CA ALA A 25 9.86 -10.57 -0.83
C ALA A 25 8.37 -10.17 -0.86
N ALA A 26 7.71 -10.14 0.30
CA ALA A 26 6.33 -9.71 0.42
C ALA A 26 6.23 -8.17 0.52
N LEU A 27 7.25 -7.48 1.05
CA LEU A 27 7.38 -6.02 0.95
C LEU A 27 7.55 -5.55 -0.50
N HIS A 28 8.36 -6.25 -1.30
CA HIS A 28 8.47 -5.99 -2.74
C HIS A 28 7.11 -6.13 -3.48
N SER A 29 6.22 -7.00 -2.98
CA SER A 29 4.86 -7.11 -3.53
C SER A 29 4.00 -5.89 -3.17
N GLY A 30 4.16 -5.31 -1.97
CA GLY A 30 3.54 -4.05 -1.58
C GLY A 30 3.95 -2.89 -2.48
N TYR A 31 5.25 -2.76 -2.79
CA TYR A 31 5.76 -1.77 -3.74
C TYR A 31 5.14 -1.92 -5.14
N LYS A 32 5.05 -3.14 -5.68
CA LYS A 32 4.41 -3.38 -6.99
C LYS A 32 2.94 -2.96 -6.99
N LEU A 33 2.26 -3.20 -5.88
CA LEU A 33 0.85 -2.89 -5.73
C LEU A 33 0.61 -1.37 -5.66
N GLY A 34 1.42 -0.64 -4.91
CA GLY A 34 1.37 0.82 -4.88
C GLY A 34 1.67 1.44 -6.25
N ARG A 35 2.65 0.89 -6.98
CA ARG A 35 2.96 1.30 -8.36
C ARG A 35 1.79 1.08 -9.32
N ALA A 36 1.10 -0.05 -9.23
CA ALA A 36 -0.07 -0.33 -10.05
C ALA A 36 -1.22 0.63 -9.72
N ALA A 37 -1.50 0.87 -8.44
CA ALA A 37 -2.53 1.81 -8.01
C ALA A 37 -2.30 3.23 -8.54
N VAL A 38 -1.05 3.72 -8.51
CA VAL A 38 -0.67 5.00 -9.11
C VAL A 38 -0.91 5.00 -10.62
N ALA A 39 -0.55 3.93 -11.33
CA ALA A 39 -0.73 3.82 -12.78
C ALA A 39 -2.21 3.79 -13.19
N ASP A 40 -3.06 3.18 -12.35
CA ASP A 40 -4.51 3.09 -12.56
C ASP A 40 -5.26 4.36 -12.11
N GLY A 41 -4.56 5.38 -11.61
CA GLY A 41 -5.15 6.65 -11.18
C GLY A 41 -5.95 6.56 -9.87
N LEU A 42 -5.72 5.53 -9.07
CA LEU A 42 -6.39 5.34 -7.79
C LEU A 42 -5.85 6.33 -6.74
N SER A 43 -6.74 6.81 -5.87
CA SER A 43 -6.37 7.74 -4.83
C SER A 43 -5.59 7.04 -3.72
N ILE A 44 -4.67 7.77 -3.09
CA ILE A 44 -4.04 7.34 -1.83
C ILE A 44 -5.09 7.06 -0.74
N LEU A 45 -6.22 7.78 -0.76
CA LEU A 45 -7.32 7.59 0.18
C LEU A 45 -8.04 6.26 -0.06
N ASP A 46 -8.23 5.85 -1.32
CA ASP A 46 -8.81 4.55 -1.66
C ASP A 46 -7.95 3.41 -1.13
N LEU A 47 -6.63 3.55 -1.27
CA LEU A 47 -5.67 2.56 -0.80
C LEU A 47 -5.64 2.44 0.73
N VAL A 48 -5.65 3.58 1.43
CA VAL A 48 -5.71 3.60 2.90
C VAL A 48 -7.03 3.02 3.40
N GLN A 49 -8.14 3.30 2.73
CA GLN A 49 -9.43 2.69 3.05
C GLN A 49 -9.40 1.17 2.88
N VAL A 50 -8.93 0.68 1.74
CA VAL A 50 -8.78 -0.76 1.46
C VAL A 50 -7.90 -1.44 2.51
N HIS A 51 -6.77 -0.82 2.87
CA HIS A 51 -5.89 -1.32 3.92
C HIS A 51 -6.64 -1.49 5.24
N HIS A 52 -7.33 -0.44 5.71
CA HIS A 52 -8.02 -0.47 6.99
C HIS A 52 -9.15 -1.51 7.03
N GLU A 53 -9.92 -1.64 5.95
CA GLU A 53 -11.00 -2.62 5.86
C GLU A 53 -10.45 -4.05 5.96
N ILE A 54 -9.39 -4.37 5.21
CA ILE A 54 -8.74 -5.69 5.25
C ILE A 54 -8.07 -5.91 6.63
N PHE A 55 -7.41 -4.90 7.18
CA PHE A 55 -6.75 -5.02 8.47
C PHE A 55 -7.75 -5.28 9.60
N LEU A 56 -8.94 -4.65 9.57
CA LEU A 56 -10.02 -4.93 10.51
C LEU A 56 -10.57 -6.35 10.39
N GLU A 57 -10.66 -6.91 9.17
CA GLU A 57 -11.02 -8.32 8.97
C GLU A 57 -10.01 -9.23 9.70
N VAL A 58 -8.72 -9.00 9.50
CA VAL A 58 -7.65 -9.80 10.13
C VAL A 58 -7.63 -9.63 11.64
N LEU A 59 -7.77 -8.40 12.16
CA LEU A 59 -7.79 -8.12 13.59
C LEU A 59 -8.87 -8.91 14.33
N ARG A 60 -10.06 -9.06 13.73
CA ARG A 60 -11.18 -9.79 14.34
C ARG A 60 -10.92 -11.29 14.45
N GLU A 61 -10.09 -11.84 13.58
CA GLU A 61 -9.74 -13.26 13.52
C GLU A 61 -8.46 -13.59 14.30
N SER A 62 -7.76 -12.58 14.82
CA SER A 62 -6.44 -12.74 15.43
C SER A 62 -6.50 -12.87 16.96
N PRO A 63 -5.63 -13.70 17.57
CA PRO A 63 -5.47 -13.76 19.02
C PRO A 63 -5.06 -12.41 19.64
N SER A 64 -5.52 -12.15 20.88
CA SER A 64 -5.30 -10.87 21.55
C SER A 64 -3.81 -10.59 21.85
N ASP A 65 -3.03 -11.64 22.10
CA ASP A 65 -1.59 -11.58 22.36
C ASP A 65 -0.74 -11.27 21.11
N GLU A 66 -1.31 -11.46 19.92
CA GLU A 66 -0.64 -11.17 18.65
C GLU A 66 -0.94 -9.76 18.10
N LEU A 67 -1.96 -9.06 18.61
CA LEU A 67 -2.50 -7.83 18.03
C LEU A 67 -1.46 -6.71 17.86
N ALA A 68 -0.58 -6.51 18.84
CA ALA A 68 0.46 -5.47 18.76
C ALA A 68 1.48 -5.78 17.64
N SER A 69 1.84 -7.06 17.53
CA SER A 69 2.77 -7.57 16.53
C SER A 69 2.16 -7.47 15.13
N LEU A 70 0.87 -7.82 15.02
CA LEU A 70 0.09 -7.71 13.80
C LEU A 70 -0.06 -6.26 13.34
N ALA A 71 -0.41 -5.34 14.25
CA ALA A 71 -0.54 -3.92 13.95
C ALA A 71 0.77 -3.29 13.46
N SER A 72 1.90 -3.68 14.07
CA SER A 72 3.23 -3.25 13.63
C SER A 72 3.54 -3.75 12.22
N ALA A 73 3.23 -5.01 11.92
CA ALA A 73 3.40 -5.58 10.58
C ALA A 73 2.49 -4.85 9.57
N ALA A 74 1.23 -4.62 9.91
CA ALA A 74 0.28 -3.93 9.05
C ALA A 74 0.77 -2.52 8.67
N SER A 75 1.27 -1.77 9.65
CA SER A 75 1.87 -0.45 9.44
C SER A 75 3.08 -0.49 8.49
N ALA A 76 4.00 -1.43 8.71
CA ALA A 76 5.18 -1.59 7.84
C ALA A 76 4.80 -1.90 6.39
N PHE A 77 3.79 -2.76 6.18
CA PHE A 77 3.29 -3.06 4.84
C PHE A 77 2.66 -1.83 4.18
N LEU A 78 1.83 -1.08 4.92
CA LEU A 78 1.20 0.14 4.40
C LEU A 78 2.25 1.17 3.98
N LEU A 79 3.28 1.40 4.82
CA LEU A 79 4.36 2.34 4.50
C LEU A 79 5.09 1.97 3.21
N GLU A 80 5.37 0.69 2.99
CA GLU A 80 6.02 0.23 1.76
C GLU A 80 5.16 0.48 0.52
N VAL A 81 3.85 0.25 0.62
CA VAL A 81 2.91 0.55 -0.46
C VAL A 81 2.84 2.06 -0.71
N LEU A 82 2.80 2.87 0.35
CA LEU A 82 2.70 4.34 0.24
C LEU A 82 3.99 5.02 -0.23
N ALA A 83 5.14 4.38 -0.07
CA ALA A 83 6.41 4.89 -0.59
C ALA A 83 6.34 5.15 -2.11
N THR A 84 5.52 4.41 -2.86
CA THR A 84 5.35 4.63 -4.29
C THR A 84 4.62 5.93 -4.61
N PHE A 85 3.67 6.33 -3.76
CA PHE A 85 2.95 7.59 -3.90
C PHE A 85 3.86 8.79 -3.58
N ASP A 86 4.68 8.70 -2.52
CA ASP A 86 5.67 9.74 -2.20
C ASP A 86 6.67 9.92 -3.35
N MET A 87 7.20 8.83 -3.91
CA MET A 87 8.09 8.90 -5.07
C MET A 87 7.41 9.49 -6.31
N ALA A 88 6.15 9.12 -6.58
CA ALA A 88 5.40 9.65 -7.71
C ALA A 88 5.21 11.17 -7.55
N GLN A 89 4.80 11.63 -6.37
CA GLN A 89 4.62 13.04 -6.06
C GLN A 89 5.93 13.84 -6.22
N ARG A 90 7.06 13.32 -5.72
CA ARG A 90 8.39 13.93 -5.90
C ARG A 90 8.88 13.91 -7.35
N GLY A 91 8.41 12.97 -8.15
CA GLY A 91 8.65 12.92 -9.60
C GLY A 91 7.94 14.07 -10.30
N PHE A 92 6.66 14.27 -10.01
CA PHE A 92 5.87 15.38 -10.55
C PHE A 92 6.45 16.75 -10.18
N LEU A 93 6.76 17.00 -8.90
CA LEU A 93 7.29 18.29 -8.44
C LEU A 93 8.62 18.69 -9.13
N ARG A 94 9.49 17.72 -9.42
CA ARG A 94 10.75 17.98 -10.14
C ARG A 94 10.57 18.31 -11.63
N MET A 95 9.53 17.77 -12.26
CA MET A 95 9.21 18.08 -13.66
C MET A 95 8.60 19.49 -13.79
N ASP A 96 7.83 19.91 -12.79
CA ASP A 96 7.27 21.26 -12.72
C ASP A 96 8.40 22.29 -12.54
N GLU A 97 9.33 22.08 -11.60
CA GLU A 97 10.50 22.96 -11.37
C GLU A 97 11.38 23.12 -12.63
N ALA A 98 11.65 22.02 -13.35
CA ALA A 98 12.43 22.06 -14.59
C ALA A 98 11.70 22.78 -15.75
N SER A 99 10.36 22.87 -15.68
CA SER A 99 9.55 23.56 -16.69
C SER A 99 9.45 25.06 -16.42
N THR A 100 9.55 25.49 -15.15
CA THR A 100 9.61 26.92 -14.77
C THR A 100 11.01 27.53 -14.89
N GLU A 101 12.08 26.74 -14.76
CA GLU A 101 13.46 27.23 -14.90
C GLU A 101 13.90 27.44 -16.37
N ASN A 102 13.15 26.87 -17.32
CA ASN A 102 13.42 26.92 -18.76
C ASN A 102 12.44 27.84 -19.53
N ALA A 103 11.64 28.64 -18.82
CA ALA A 103 10.65 29.59 -19.35
C ALA A 103 11.04 31.03 -18.99
#